data_AF-A0A258QVS6-F1
#
_entry.id   AF-A0A258QVS6-F1
#
_cell.length_a   1.000
_cell.length_b   1.000
_cell.length_c   1.000
_cell.angle_alpha   90.00
_cell.angle_beta   90.00
_cell.angle_gamma   90.00
#
_symmetry.space_group_name_H-M   'P 1'
#
loop_
_entity.id
_entity.type
_entity.pdbx_description
1 polymer ?
#
loop_
_entity_poly.entity_id
_entity_poly.type
_entity_poly.pdbx_seq_one_letter_code
_entity_poly.pdbx_strand_id
1 'polypeptide(L)'
;MNKRKSVELLMEITVQALAELVSGDEGIGTFVLAKNHAVSTRKIVNKVQFEEEWQQQIDDSEVFYVFTTLKLAPNILQIAGSKYQDLNRVSWNLIVPNTFTLEPTQRPTNSIELLMMAKLMLEEIQGGHFSYEELVEFLQIISRIRKR
;
A
#
# COMPACT_ATOMS: atom_id res chain seq x y z
N MET A 1 -10.71 14.88 9.74
CA MET A 1 -11.33 13.55 9.99
C MET A 1 -11.20 12.64 8.77
N ASN A 2 -11.64 13.07 7.59
CA ASN A 2 -11.67 12.22 6.38
C ASN A 2 -10.29 11.76 5.88
N LYS A 3 -9.23 12.60 5.96
CA LYS A 3 -7.85 12.18 5.62
C LYS A 3 -7.39 10.97 6.42
N ARG A 4 -7.54 11.00 7.75
CA ARG A 4 -7.19 9.86 8.61
C ARG A 4 -7.99 8.62 8.24
N LYS A 5 -9.30 8.75 8.01
CA LYS A 5 -10.14 7.62 7.64
C LYS A 5 -9.75 7.02 6.28
N SER A 6 -9.36 7.85 5.31
CA SER A 6 -8.85 7.37 4.03
C SER A 6 -7.57 6.56 4.20
N VAL A 7 -6.63 7.02 5.03
CA VAL A 7 -5.39 6.28 5.34
C VAL A 7 -5.67 4.93 6.00
N GLU A 8 -6.61 4.88 6.95
CA GLU A 8 -7.03 3.63 7.59
C GLU A 8 -7.59 2.63 6.56
N LEU A 9 -8.52 3.07 5.70
CA LEU A 9 -9.11 2.21 4.67
C LEU A 9 -8.08 1.78 3.61
N LEU A 10 -7.17 2.68 3.21
CA LEU A 10 -6.07 2.35 2.30
C LEU A 10 -5.12 1.33 2.91
N MET A 11 -4.87 1.41 4.22
CA MET A 11 -4.04 0.43 4.92
C MET A 11 -4.72 -0.94 4.93
N GLU A 12 -6.01 -1.00 5.24
CA GLU A 12 -6.78 -2.25 5.21
C GLU A 12 -6.72 -2.94 3.85
N ILE A 13 -6.96 -2.22 2.75
CA ILE A 13 -6.88 -2.82 1.40
C ILE A 13 -5.45 -3.20 1.00
N THR A 14 -4.45 -2.45 1.49
CA THR A 14 -3.03 -2.74 1.22
C THR A 14 -2.61 -4.03 1.91
N VAL A 15 -2.95 -4.19 3.20
CA VAL A 15 -2.67 -5.41 3.96
C VAL A 15 -3.39 -6.61 3.34
N GLN A 16 -4.64 -6.46 2.89
CA GLN A 16 -5.35 -7.52 2.17
C GLN A 16 -4.63 -7.92 0.87
N ALA A 17 -4.17 -6.94 0.07
CA ALA A 17 -3.43 -7.23 -1.16
C ALA A 17 -2.09 -7.93 -0.88
N LEU A 18 -1.38 -7.52 0.17
CA LEU A 18 -0.12 -8.14 0.59
C LEU A 18 -0.32 -9.57 1.13
N ALA A 19 -1.39 -9.81 1.89
CA ALA A 19 -1.75 -11.14 2.38
C ALA A 19 -2.16 -12.10 1.25
N GLU A 20 -2.53 -11.59 0.07
CA GLU A 20 -2.78 -12.43 -1.12
C GLU A 20 -1.50 -12.70 -1.93
N LEU A 21 -0.41 -11.95 -1.69
CA LEU A 21 0.86 -12.18 -2.39
C LEU A 21 1.62 -13.39 -1.83
N VAL A 22 1.42 -13.71 -0.56
CA VAL A 22 2.09 -14.83 0.13
C VAL A 22 1.10 -15.61 0.97
N SER A 23 1.31 -16.91 1.11
CA SER A 23 0.60 -17.68 2.14
C SER A 23 1.14 -17.31 3.53
N GLY A 24 0.28 -17.23 4.55
CA GLY A 24 0.60 -16.64 5.86
C GLY A 24 1.74 -17.28 6.66
N ASP A 25 2.21 -18.48 6.27
CA ASP A 25 3.34 -19.19 6.89
C ASP A 25 4.68 -18.97 6.16
N GLU A 26 4.70 -18.16 5.09
CA GLU A 26 5.93 -17.90 4.35
C GLU A 26 6.86 -16.93 5.09
N GLY A 27 8.16 -17.29 5.12
CA GLY A 27 9.19 -16.47 5.74
C GLY A 27 9.32 -15.09 5.11
N ILE A 28 9.90 -14.15 5.87
CA ILE A 28 10.03 -12.75 5.46
C ILE A 28 10.76 -12.56 4.13
N GLY A 29 11.74 -13.41 3.81
CA GLY A 29 12.45 -13.37 2.53
C GLY A 29 11.53 -13.64 1.34
N THR A 30 10.61 -14.61 1.48
CA THR A 30 9.61 -14.92 0.45
C THR A 30 8.63 -13.77 0.27
N PHE A 31 8.19 -13.15 1.38
CA PHE A 31 7.34 -11.95 1.34
C PHE A 31 8.00 -10.79 0.60
N VAL A 32 9.26 -10.49 0.93
CA VAL A 32 10.01 -9.41 0.26
C VAL A 32 10.17 -9.71 -1.23
N LEU A 33 10.52 -10.95 -1.60
CA LEU A 33 10.66 -11.35 -3.01
C LEU A 33 9.32 -11.24 -3.77
N ALA A 34 8.22 -11.71 -3.18
CA ALA A 34 6.88 -11.63 -3.78
C ALA A 34 6.43 -10.18 -3.99
N LYS A 35 6.68 -9.30 -3.01
CA LYS A 35 6.43 -7.85 -3.11
C LYS A 35 7.28 -7.22 -4.21
N ASN A 36 8.58 -7.49 -4.23
CA ASN A 36 9.49 -6.93 -5.23
C ASN A 36 9.10 -7.38 -6.65
N HIS A 37 8.71 -8.65 -6.81
CA HIS A 37 8.18 -9.15 -8.07
C HIS A 37 6.87 -8.44 -8.45
N ALA A 38 5.94 -8.24 -7.50
CA ALA A 38 4.69 -7.53 -7.74
C ALA A 38 4.93 -6.08 -8.22
N VAL A 39 5.89 -5.37 -7.61
CA VAL A 39 6.30 -4.02 -8.05
C VAL A 39 6.90 -4.07 -9.46
N SER A 40 7.88 -4.95 -9.71
CA SER A 40 8.59 -5.03 -11.00
C SER A 40 7.67 -5.33 -12.20
N THR A 41 6.53 -5.98 -11.94
CA THR A 41 5.54 -6.38 -12.95
C THR A 41 4.30 -5.50 -12.95
N ARG A 42 4.28 -4.44 -12.14
CA ARG A 42 3.09 -3.61 -11.86
C ARG A 42 1.83 -4.44 -11.60
N LYS A 43 2.01 -5.50 -10.81
CA LYS A 43 0.98 -6.52 -10.58
C LYS A 43 -0.25 -5.87 -9.94
N ILE A 44 -1.42 -6.27 -10.40
CA ILE A 44 -2.68 -5.98 -9.72
C ILE A 44 -2.98 -7.12 -8.76
N VAL A 45 -3.19 -6.80 -7.50
CA VAL A 45 -3.60 -7.74 -6.46
C VAL A 45 -4.79 -7.16 -5.72
N ASN A 46 -5.92 -7.87 -5.78
CA ASN A 46 -7.19 -7.43 -5.23
C ASN A 46 -7.60 -6.04 -5.78
N LYS A 47 -7.60 -5.01 -4.92
CA LYS A 47 -8.01 -3.64 -5.26
C LYS A 47 -6.83 -2.71 -5.55
N VAL A 48 -5.60 -3.23 -5.49
CA VAL A 48 -4.38 -2.44 -5.49
C VAL A 48 -3.50 -2.82 -6.67
N GLN A 49 -2.90 -1.82 -7.30
CA GLN A 49 -1.82 -1.97 -8.26
C GLN A 49 -0.51 -1.51 -7.62
N PHE A 50 0.53 -2.32 -7.76
CA PHE A 50 1.90 -1.96 -7.36
C PHE A 50 2.53 -1.13 -8.47
N GLU A 51 3.24 -0.03 -8.12
CA GLU A 51 3.79 0.90 -9.11
C GLU A 51 5.32 0.89 -9.13
N GLU A 52 5.92 1.39 -8.05
CA GLU A 52 7.35 1.60 -7.93
C GLU A 52 7.83 1.39 -6.49
N GLU A 53 9.14 1.22 -6.36
CA GLU A 53 9.79 1.06 -5.06
C GLU A 53 11.12 1.78 -5.04
N TRP A 54 11.39 2.45 -3.93
CA TRP A 54 12.65 3.14 -3.69
C TRP A 54 12.98 3.10 -2.20
N GLN A 55 14.20 3.49 -1.85
CA GLN A 55 14.64 3.51 -0.46
C GLN A 55 15.27 4.85 -0.11
N GLN A 56 15.06 5.30 1.12
CA GLN A 56 15.67 6.53 1.64
C GLN A 56 15.89 6.42 3.14
N GLN A 57 16.97 7.06 3.57
CA GLN A 57 17.23 7.38 4.96
C GLN A 57 16.44 8.64 5.35
N ILE A 58 15.54 8.52 6.32
CA ILE A 58 14.58 9.59 6.69
C ILE A 58 15.14 10.50 7.79
N ASP A 59 16.11 10.02 8.56
CA ASP A 59 16.72 10.72 9.69
C ASP A 59 18.21 10.36 9.81
N ASP A 60 18.90 10.87 10.83
CA ASP A 60 20.31 10.57 11.08
C ASP A 60 20.56 9.12 11.53
N SER A 61 19.53 8.24 11.57
CA SER A 61 19.71 6.82 11.82
C SER A 61 20.29 6.10 10.60
N GLU A 62 21.01 4.99 10.81
CA GLU A 62 21.49 4.14 9.71
C GLU A 62 20.37 3.27 9.10
N VAL A 63 19.10 3.50 9.48
CA VAL A 63 17.96 2.73 8.99
C VAL A 63 17.44 3.33 7.69
N PHE A 64 17.50 2.53 6.62
CA PHE A 64 16.82 2.85 5.38
C PHE A 64 15.37 2.41 5.47
N TYR A 65 14.48 3.21 4.89
CA TYR A 65 13.07 2.86 4.72
C TYR A 65 12.80 2.54 3.27
N VAL A 66 12.05 1.47 3.04
CA VAL A 66 11.55 1.06 1.73
C VAL A 66 10.17 1.67 1.53
N PHE A 67 10.05 2.46 0.48
CA PHE A 67 8.80 3.07 0.04
C PHE A 67 8.27 2.27 -1.14
N THR A 68 7.03 1.78 -1.03
CA THR A 68 6.35 1.07 -2.10
C THR A 68 5.11 1.86 -2.50
N THR A 69 5.11 2.40 -3.71
CA THR A 69 4.00 3.19 -4.25
C THR A 69 2.91 2.28 -4.79
N LEU A 70 1.69 2.60 -4.42
CA LEU A 70 0.49 1.84 -4.69
C LEU A 70 -0.59 2.75 -5.26
N LYS A 71 -1.45 2.18 -6.12
CA LYS A 71 -2.64 2.83 -6.66
C LYS A 71 -3.85 1.93 -6.57
N LEU A 72 -5.03 2.53 -6.70
CA LEU A 72 -6.25 1.76 -6.93
C LEU A 72 -6.15 1.04 -8.28
N ALA A 73 -6.52 -0.23 -8.31
CA ALA A 73 -6.46 -1.03 -9.53
C ALA A 73 -7.44 -0.46 -10.59
N PRO A 74 -7.05 -0.42 -11.88
CA PRO A 74 -7.87 0.19 -12.94
C PRO A 74 -9.28 -0.42 -13.05
N ASN A 75 -9.41 -1.74 -12.85
CA ASN A 75 -10.69 -2.44 -12.86
C ASN A 75 -11.63 -1.99 -11.73
N ILE A 76 -11.09 -1.57 -10.59
CA ILE A 76 -11.89 -1.04 -9.47
C ILE A 76 -12.41 0.35 -9.81
N LEU A 77 -11.60 1.19 -10.44
CA LEU A 77 -12.01 2.53 -10.87
C LEU A 77 -13.08 2.47 -11.98
N GLN A 78 -13.07 1.43 -12.82
CA GLN A 78 -14.11 1.22 -13.83
C GLN A 78 -15.51 0.97 -13.22
N ILE A 79 -15.59 0.31 -12.06
CA ILE A 79 -16.87 0.06 -11.35
C ILE A 79 -17.51 1.37 -10.90
N ALA A 80 -16.69 2.39 -10.67
CA ALA A 80 -17.07 3.67 -10.09
C ALA A 80 -17.77 4.61 -11.10
N GLY A 81 -17.62 4.37 -12.40
CA GLY A 81 -18.11 5.27 -13.45
C GLY A 81 -17.40 6.64 -13.44
N SER A 82 -18.00 7.62 -14.12
CA SER A 82 -17.41 8.96 -14.28
C SER A 82 -17.27 9.75 -12.97
N LYS A 83 -18.09 9.44 -11.94
CA LYS A 83 -18.10 10.14 -10.65
C LYS A 83 -16.73 10.14 -9.95
N TYR A 84 -15.96 9.07 -10.08
CA TYR A 84 -14.72 8.88 -9.32
C TYR A 84 -13.47 8.84 -10.20
N GLN A 85 -13.53 9.40 -11.42
CA GLN A 85 -12.40 9.37 -12.36
C GLN A 85 -11.14 10.01 -11.78
N ASP A 86 -11.27 11.10 -11.01
CA ASP A 86 -10.14 11.78 -10.39
C ASP A 86 -9.41 10.92 -9.34
N LEU A 87 -10.03 9.85 -8.84
CA LEU A 87 -9.36 8.90 -7.95
C LEU A 87 -8.27 8.07 -8.65
N ASN A 88 -8.18 8.12 -9.99
CA ASN A 88 -7.05 7.53 -10.73
C ASN A 88 -5.70 8.19 -10.41
N ARG A 89 -5.73 9.42 -9.86
CA ARG A 89 -4.55 10.17 -9.41
C ARG A 89 -4.16 9.82 -7.98
N VAL A 90 -4.99 9.08 -7.25
CA VAL A 90 -4.70 8.69 -5.87
C VAL A 90 -3.61 7.62 -5.87
N SER A 91 -2.47 7.99 -5.30
CA SER A 91 -1.37 7.09 -4.96
C SER A 91 -1.03 7.20 -3.48
N TRP A 92 -0.53 6.11 -2.90
CA TRP A 92 -0.03 6.10 -1.54
C TRP A 92 1.22 5.23 -1.44
N ASN A 93 2.07 5.56 -0.47
CA ASN A 93 3.26 4.80 -0.16
C ASN A 93 3.02 3.94 1.09
N LEU A 94 3.27 2.65 0.96
CA LEU A 94 3.55 1.79 2.09
C LEU A 94 5.04 1.95 2.44
N ILE A 95 5.33 2.27 3.69
CA ILE A 95 6.67 2.54 4.19
C ILE A 95 7.00 1.50 5.24
N VAL A 96 8.04 0.71 5.00
CA VAL A 96 8.55 -0.28 5.94
C VAL A 96 10.06 -0.09 6.13
N PRO A 97 10.62 -0.41 7.30
CA PRO A 97 12.07 -0.41 7.46
C PRO A 97 12.70 -1.47 6.53
N ASN A 98 13.87 -1.16 5.98
CA ASN A 98 14.70 -2.15 5.32
C ASN A 98 15.27 -3.09 6.41
N THR A 99 14.88 -4.35 6.35
CA THR A 99 15.24 -5.36 7.36
C THR A 99 16.74 -5.62 7.43
N PHE A 100 17.49 -5.34 6.35
CA PHE A 100 18.94 -5.49 6.33
C PHE A 100 19.68 -4.39 7.09
N THR A 101 19.07 -3.20 7.22
CA THR A 101 19.65 -2.05 7.92
C THR A 101 19.15 -1.92 9.36
N LEU A 102 18.23 -2.80 9.78
CA LEU A 102 17.81 -2.89 11.18
C LEU A 102 18.86 -3.63 12.01
N GLU A 103 19.01 -3.18 13.25
CA GLU A 103 19.71 -3.90 14.30
C GLU A 103 19.18 -5.34 14.42
N PRO A 104 20.04 -6.36 14.62
CA PRO A 104 19.62 -7.75 14.65
C PRO A 104 18.47 -8.04 15.63
N THR A 105 18.43 -7.34 16.77
CA THR A 105 17.40 -7.48 17.81
C THR A 105 16.05 -6.85 17.43
N GLN A 106 16.02 -5.99 16.42
CA GLN A 106 14.83 -5.29 15.94
C GLN A 106 14.27 -5.89 14.65
N ARG A 107 14.96 -6.89 14.07
CA ARG A 107 14.53 -7.49 12.81
C ARG A 107 13.24 -8.29 13.01
N PRO A 108 12.20 -8.03 12.20
CA PRO A 108 10.98 -8.82 12.24
C PRO A 108 11.27 -10.26 11.81
N THR A 109 10.68 -11.22 12.51
CA THR A 109 10.83 -12.66 12.26
C THR A 109 9.92 -13.14 11.14
N ASN A 110 8.84 -12.40 10.86
CA ASN A 110 7.83 -12.74 9.87
C ASN A 110 7.23 -11.48 9.21
N SER A 111 6.41 -11.68 8.18
CA SER A 111 5.76 -10.60 7.44
C SER A 111 4.76 -9.81 8.29
N ILE A 112 4.09 -10.44 9.26
CA ILE A 112 3.14 -9.77 10.15
C ILE A 112 3.88 -8.73 11.02
N GLU A 113 4.99 -9.11 11.64
CA GLU A 113 5.82 -8.18 12.43
C GLU A 113 6.35 -7.03 11.59
N LEU A 114 6.79 -7.29 10.35
CA LEU A 114 7.21 -6.23 9.43
C LEU A 114 6.05 -5.27 9.12
N LEU A 115 4.85 -5.79 8.89
CA LEU A 115 3.67 -4.97 8.59
C LEU A 115 3.16 -4.19 9.81
N MET A 116 3.41 -4.66 11.03
CA MET A 116 3.15 -3.88 12.24
C MET A 116 4.06 -2.65 12.35
N MET A 117 5.22 -2.67 11.71
CA MET A 117 6.12 -1.52 11.61
C MET A 117 5.76 -0.57 10.45
N ALA A 118 4.81 -0.96 9.61
CA ALA A 118 4.48 -0.21 8.40
C ALA A 118 3.76 1.10 8.70
N LYS A 119 4.08 2.12 7.91
CA LYS A 119 3.34 3.37 7.84
C LYS A 119 2.74 3.50 6.46
N LEU A 120 1.60 4.18 6.37
CA LEU A 120 1.00 4.54 5.09
C LEU A 120 0.98 6.06 4.93
N MET A 121 1.52 6.53 3.81
CA MET A 121 1.53 7.94 3.45
C MET A 121 0.74 8.12 2.16
N LEU A 122 -0.41 8.77 2.26
CA LEU A 122 -1.19 9.18 1.11
C LEU A 122 -0.52 10.37 0.43
N GLU A 123 -0.20 10.25 -0.86
CA GLU A 123 0.47 11.31 -1.62
C GLU A 123 -0.50 12.48 -1.85
N GLU A 124 0.04 13.70 -1.79
CA GLU A 124 -0.75 14.89 -2.10
C GLU A 124 -0.88 15.04 -3.62
N ILE A 125 -2.11 14.95 -4.10
CA ILE A 125 -2.41 15.10 -5.53
C ILE A 125 -2.30 16.58 -5.89
N GLN A 126 -1.28 16.94 -6.68
CA GLN A 126 -1.16 18.30 -7.21
C GLN A 126 -2.10 18.49 -8.40
N GLY A 127 -3.09 19.38 -8.23
CA GLY A 127 -4.03 19.79 -9.28
C GLY A 127 -5.28 18.91 -9.41
N GLY A 128 -6.44 19.57 -9.54
CA GLY A 128 -7.77 18.95 -9.60
C GLY A 128 -8.58 19.11 -8.30
N HIS A 129 -9.85 18.72 -8.32
CA HIS A 129 -10.68 18.61 -7.12
C HIS A 129 -10.44 17.22 -6.49
N PHE A 130 -9.52 17.13 -5.54
CA PHE A 130 -9.39 15.92 -4.71
C PHE A 130 -10.17 16.09 -3.41
N SER A 131 -11.19 15.25 -3.21
CA SER A 131 -11.96 15.20 -1.96
C SER A 131 -11.64 13.96 -1.15
N TYR A 132 -11.14 14.15 0.07
CA TYR A 132 -11.02 13.07 1.05
C TYR A 132 -12.37 12.43 1.39
N GLU A 133 -13.48 13.16 1.23
CA GLU A 133 -14.83 12.62 1.44
C GLU A 133 -15.20 11.63 0.34
N GLU A 134 -14.98 12.00 -0.93
CA GLU A 134 -15.21 11.11 -2.08
C GLU A 134 -14.31 9.88 -2.03
N LEU A 135 -13.05 10.04 -1.61
CA LEU A 135 -12.15 8.92 -1.42
C LEU A 135 -12.68 7.97 -0.32
N VAL A 136 -13.14 8.48 0.82
CA VAL A 136 -13.70 7.64 1.89
C VAL A 136 -14.98 6.94 1.42
N GLU A 137 -15.89 7.65 0.76
CA GLU A 137 -17.12 7.08 0.19
C GLU A 137 -16.76 5.93 -0.77
N PHE A 138 -15.82 6.17 -1.68
CA PHE A 138 -15.40 5.19 -2.65
C PHE A 138 -14.73 3.96 -2.01
N LEU A 139 -13.81 4.17 -1.07
CA LEU A 139 -13.14 3.09 -0.36
C LEU A 139 -14.13 2.21 0.43
N GLN A 140 -15.18 2.80 1.00
CA GLN A 140 -16.27 2.06 1.66
C GLN A 140 -17.15 1.27 0.69
N ILE A 141 -17.35 1.77 -0.53
CA ILE A 141 -18.07 1.03 -1.59
C ILE A 141 -17.24 -0.19 -1.97
N ILE A 142 -15.96 -0.01 -2.30
CA ILE A 142 -15.15 -1.10 -2.82
C ILE A 142 -14.80 -2.13 -1.74
N SER A 143 -14.72 -1.76 -0.47
CA SER A 143 -14.47 -2.71 0.63
C SER A 143 -15.55 -3.78 0.74
N ARG A 144 -16.77 -3.49 0.28
CA ARG A 144 -17.90 -4.44 0.23
C ARG A 144 -17.86 -5.35 -0.98
N ILE A 145 -17.03 -5.04 -1.98
CA ILE A 145 -16.85 -5.88 -3.17
C ILE A 145 -15.97 -7.07 -2.76
N ARG A 146 -16.62 -8.21 -2.50
CA ARG A 146 -15.96 -9.50 -2.35
C ARG A 146 -15.51 -10.01 -3.72
N LYS A 147 -14.32 -10.63 -3.78
CA LYS A 147 -13.92 -11.44 -4.94
C LYS A 147 -15.00 -12.49 -5.19
N ARG A 148 -15.47 -12.57 -6.44
CA ARG A 148 -16.20 -13.74 -6.93
C ARG A 148 -15.23 -14.88 -7.18
#